data_AF-A0A4C7A5G0-F1
#
_entry.id   AF-A0A4C7A5G0-F1
#
_cell.length_a   1.000
_cell.length_b   1.000
_cell.length_c   1.000
_cell.angle_alpha   90.00
_cell.angle_beta   90.00
_cell.angle_gamma   90.00
#
_symmetry.space_group_name_H-M   'P 1'
#
loop_
_entity.id
_entity.type
_entity.pdbx_description
1 polymer ?
#
loop_
_entity_poly.entity_id
_entity_poly.type
_entity_poly.pdbx_seq_one_letter_code
_entity_poly.pdbx_strand_id
1 'polypeptide(L)'
;MIHDIKWFSSIPLFLLLSGCDNKQEELKLASEQLTDMVFVEGGSFMMGDFGPTMGERLPFSPEIDDDHLHKVTLDNFSMSKYRVTWGQFNHYLELQGKPRTKIYMWYKSLGDEYSFSKYSGDTYPATVLWQEAKDYCLWVGNTTGRKVDLPTEAQWEYAARSRGQLFIMANKDNVWHKDDSAWSDEENRKDKSFAGSIEPVGSYPPNPLGLFDMMGNGIDWINDWYDADYYQHSPENNPRGPEKRDEKVIRGSFGSSYWSNLSISRGKRNMNGKKGEAIIGDGFRCVVNELNPL
;
A
#
# COMPACT_ATOMS: atom_id res chain seq x y z
N MET A 1 32.25 -58.14 49.06
CA MET A 1 30.93 -57.81 48.48
C MET A 1 30.91 -56.32 48.24
N ILE A 2 31.24 -55.89 47.02
CA ILE A 2 31.22 -54.49 46.59
C ILE A 2 30.05 -54.40 45.61
N HIS A 3 29.10 -53.51 45.86
CA HIS A 3 27.98 -53.25 44.96
C HIS A 3 28.26 -51.96 44.18
N ASP A 4 28.54 -52.12 42.88
CA ASP A 4 28.60 -51.04 41.90
C ASP A 4 27.18 -50.64 41.47
N ILE A 5 26.77 -49.42 41.78
CA ILE A 5 25.54 -48.81 41.26
C ILE A 5 25.92 -47.95 40.05
N LYS A 6 25.61 -48.43 38.84
CA LYS A 6 25.73 -47.64 37.61
C LYS A 6 24.49 -46.76 37.44
N TRP A 7 24.66 -45.45 37.57
CA TRP A 7 23.68 -44.45 37.18
C TRP A 7 23.75 -44.25 35.66
N PHE A 8 22.70 -44.64 34.93
CA PHE A 8 22.49 -44.20 33.56
C PHE A 8 21.74 -42.85 33.60
N SER A 9 22.47 -41.76 33.33
CA SER A 9 21.87 -40.45 33.07
C SER A 9 21.38 -40.42 31.62
N SER A 10 20.09 -40.62 31.41
CA SER A 10 19.43 -40.35 30.14
C SER A 10 19.10 -38.86 30.06
N ILE A 11 19.89 -38.10 29.28
CA ILE A 11 19.59 -36.72 28.91
C ILE A 11 18.43 -36.75 27.90
N PRO A 12 17.25 -36.17 28.19
CA PRO A 12 16.20 -36.06 27.20
C PRO A 12 16.61 -35.05 26.14
N LEU A 13 16.77 -35.52 24.90
CA LEU A 13 16.95 -34.72 23.71
C LEU A 13 15.62 -34.01 23.40
N PHE A 14 15.44 -32.79 23.90
CA PHE A 14 14.36 -31.90 23.45
C PHE A 14 14.66 -31.48 22.01
N LEU A 15 14.04 -32.17 21.05
CA LEU A 15 13.99 -31.76 19.66
C LEU A 15 13.26 -30.41 19.57
N LEU A 16 13.96 -29.40 19.04
CA LEU A 16 13.45 -28.07 18.73
C LEU A 16 12.33 -28.15 17.68
N LEU A 17 11.07 -28.24 18.14
CA LEU A 17 9.88 -28.21 17.29
C LEU A 17 9.46 -26.78 16.86
N SER A 18 10.06 -25.74 17.44
CA SER A 18 9.67 -24.34 17.20
C SER A 18 9.89 -23.85 15.76
N GLY A 19 10.78 -24.50 14.99
CA GLY A 19 11.11 -24.07 13.64
C GLY A 19 10.09 -24.45 12.55
N CYS A 20 9.26 -25.48 12.78
CA CYS A 20 8.23 -25.88 11.82
C CYS A 20 6.94 -25.06 12.00
N ASP A 21 6.55 -24.81 13.24
CA ASP A 21 5.34 -24.04 13.57
C ASP A 21 5.45 -22.60 13.03
N ASN A 22 6.61 -21.96 13.19
CA ASN A 22 6.83 -20.59 12.70
C ASN A 22 6.73 -20.50 11.16
N LYS A 23 7.28 -21.48 10.43
CA LYS A 23 7.19 -21.50 8.96
C LYS A 23 5.77 -21.70 8.46
N GLN A 24 4.99 -22.52 9.15
CA GLN A 24 3.58 -22.74 8.80
C GLN A 24 2.75 -21.48 9.06
N GLU A 25 3.05 -20.76 10.14
CA GLU A 25 2.40 -19.49 10.46
C GLU A 25 2.80 -18.37 9.48
N GLU A 26 4.09 -18.27 9.11
CA GLU A 26 4.57 -17.36 8.06
C GLU A 26 3.86 -17.61 6.74
N LEU A 27 3.78 -18.88 6.30
CA LEU A 27 3.09 -19.24 5.07
C LEU A 27 1.60 -18.92 5.14
N LYS A 28 0.96 -19.15 6.28
CA LYS A 28 -0.46 -18.81 6.48
C LYS A 28 -0.70 -17.31 6.33
N LEU A 29 0.04 -16.48 7.08
CA LEU A 29 -0.11 -15.02 7.02
C LEU A 29 0.20 -14.48 5.62
N ALA A 30 1.29 -14.94 4.99
CA ALA A 30 1.64 -14.52 3.64
C ALA A 30 0.59 -14.96 2.60
N SER A 31 -0.05 -16.12 2.79
CA SER A 31 -1.13 -16.59 1.91
C SER A 31 -2.43 -15.81 2.12
N GLU A 32 -2.75 -15.42 3.37
CA GLU A 32 -3.89 -14.56 3.68
C GLU A 32 -3.75 -13.17 3.02
N GLN A 33 -2.53 -12.62 2.92
CA GLN A 33 -2.31 -11.39 2.16
C GLN A 33 -2.68 -11.53 0.67
N LEU A 34 -2.63 -12.74 0.12
CA LEU A 34 -2.93 -13.01 -1.28
C LEU A 34 -4.41 -13.30 -1.54
N THR A 35 -5.24 -13.58 -0.52
CA THR A 35 -6.66 -13.88 -0.72
C THR A 35 -7.49 -12.66 -1.11
N ASP A 36 -7.05 -11.47 -0.70
CA ASP A 36 -7.71 -10.20 -1.00
C ASP A 36 -7.00 -9.42 -2.12
N MET A 37 -6.53 -10.12 -3.16
CA MET A 37 -5.94 -9.48 -4.34
C MET A 37 -7.01 -9.31 -5.44
N VAL A 38 -7.04 -8.14 -6.05
CA VAL A 38 -7.86 -7.83 -7.23
C VAL A 38 -7.03 -8.09 -8.47
N PHE A 39 -7.50 -8.98 -9.35
CA PHE A 39 -6.88 -9.17 -10.66
C PHE A 39 -7.15 -7.97 -11.56
N VAL A 40 -6.09 -7.41 -12.13
CA VAL A 40 -6.12 -6.27 -13.04
C VAL A 40 -5.65 -6.77 -14.40
N GLU A 41 -6.60 -6.94 -15.32
CA GLU A 41 -6.29 -7.22 -16.73
C GLU A 41 -5.56 -6.00 -17.32
N GLY A 42 -4.37 -6.25 -17.86
CA GLY A 42 -3.49 -5.26 -18.45
C GLY A 42 -4.06 -4.65 -19.73
N GLY A 43 -3.28 -3.74 -20.31
CA GLY A 43 -3.67 -2.97 -21.49
C GLY A 43 -2.94 -1.65 -21.58
N SER A 44 -3.30 -0.85 -22.58
CA SER A 44 -2.72 0.47 -22.80
C SER A 44 -3.60 1.58 -22.25
N PHE A 45 -2.99 2.63 -21.72
CA PHE A 45 -3.66 3.86 -21.32
C PHE A 45 -2.76 5.08 -21.50
N MET A 46 -3.36 6.27 -21.44
CA MET A 46 -2.61 7.53 -21.38
C MET A 46 -2.39 7.90 -19.92
N MET A 47 -1.15 7.76 -19.45
CA MET A 47 -0.70 8.04 -18.09
C MET A 47 -0.32 9.51 -17.93
N GLY A 48 -0.69 10.10 -16.80
CA GLY A 48 -0.48 11.52 -16.49
C GLY A 48 -1.73 12.38 -16.66
N ASP A 49 -1.56 13.70 -16.56
CA ASP A 49 -2.66 14.66 -16.60
C ASP A 49 -3.32 14.70 -17.97
N PHE A 50 -4.52 14.11 -18.04
CA PHE A 50 -5.37 14.10 -19.23
C PHE A 50 -6.37 15.25 -19.25
N GLY A 51 -6.34 16.16 -18.27
CA GLY A 51 -7.23 17.31 -18.15
C GLY A 51 -7.30 18.19 -19.40
N PRO A 52 -6.19 18.48 -20.11
CA PRO A 52 -6.23 19.22 -21.37
C PRO A 52 -7.00 18.52 -22.51
N THR A 53 -7.19 17.19 -22.43
CA THR A 53 -7.90 16.40 -23.45
C THR A 53 -9.40 16.31 -23.22
N MET A 54 -9.87 16.67 -22.02
CA MET A 54 -11.29 16.69 -21.66
C MET A 54 -11.88 18.08 -22.00
N GLY A 55 -12.97 18.12 -22.78
CA GLY A 55 -13.55 19.37 -23.29
C GLY A 55 -13.95 20.37 -22.20
N GLU A 56 -14.41 19.86 -21.06
CA GLU A 56 -14.45 20.59 -19.79
C GLU A 56 -13.11 20.32 -19.09
N ARG A 57 -12.11 21.19 -19.33
CA ARG A 57 -10.74 21.04 -18.83
C ARG A 57 -10.78 20.64 -17.37
N LEU A 58 -10.33 19.42 -17.08
CA LEU A 58 -10.28 19.00 -15.70
C LEU A 58 -9.35 19.95 -14.92
N PRO A 59 -9.65 20.16 -13.64
CA PRO A 59 -8.76 20.87 -12.73
C PRO A 59 -7.32 20.36 -12.85
N PHE A 60 -6.40 21.30 -13.12
CA PHE A 60 -4.95 21.05 -13.20
C PHE A 60 -4.45 20.44 -11.88
N SER A 61 -3.68 19.36 -11.94
CA SER A 61 -2.88 18.91 -10.79
C SER A 61 -1.96 20.07 -10.37
N PRO A 62 -1.90 20.45 -9.09
CA PRO A 62 -1.05 21.58 -8.69
C PRO A 62 0.45 21.29 -8.85
N GLU A 63 0.84 20.02 -8.92
CA GLU A 63 2.18 19.53 -9.25
C GLU A 63 2.32 19.46 -10.78
N ILE A 64 3.38 20.03 -11.36
CA ILE A 64 3.57 20.12 -12.82
C ILE A 64 4.19 18.82 -13.37
N ASP A 65 4.74 17.96 -12.51
CA ASP A 65 5.56 16.81 -12.90
C ASP A 65 4.73 15.61 -13.45
N ASP A 66 3.40 15.76 -13.56
CA ASP A 66 2.48 14.83 -14.22
C ASP A 66 1.87 15.37 -15.53
N ASP A 67 2.29 16.55 -15.99
CA ASP A 67 1.69 17.29 -17.12
C ASP A 67 1.98 16.70 -18.52
N HIS A 68 2.90 15.74 -18.61
CA HIS A 68 3.24 15.06 -19.85
C HIS A 68 2.44 13.75 -20.00
N LEU A 69 1.29 13.86 -20.66
CA LEU A 69 0.46 12.72 -21.01
C LEU A 69 1.18 11.80 -22.02
N HIS A 70 1.45 10.55 -21.63
CA HIS A 70 2.19 9.58 -22.45
C HIS A 70 1.52 8.20 -22.43
N LYS A 71 1.79 7.40 -23.46
CA LYS A 71 1.20 6.07 -23.58
C LYS A 71 1.98 5.06 -22.74
N VAL A 72 1.27 4.28 -21.93
CA VAL A 72 1.81 3.16 -21.17
C VAL A 72 1.00 1.91 -21.45
N THR A 73 1.68 0.77 -21.57
CA THR A 73 1.11 -0.57 -21.73
C THR A 73 1.60 -1.45 -20.59
N LEU A 74 0.67 -2.04 -19.86
CA LEU A 74 0.95 -2.92 -18.73
C LEU A 74 0.54 -4.36 -19.03
N ASP A 75 1.34 -5.31 -18.55
CA ASP A 75 0.94 -6.70 -18.44
C ASP A 75 -0.15 -6.86 -17.35
N ASN A 76 -0.79 -8.04 -17.33
CA ASN A 76 -1.68 -8.41 -16.22
C ASN A 76 -0.90 -8.45 -14.90
N PHE A 77 -1.58 -8.07 -13.83
CA PHE A 77 -1.08 -8.19 -12.46
C PHE A 77 -2.26 -8.31 -11.50
N SER A 78 -1.98 -8.62 -10.24
CA SER A 78 -2.95 -8.50 -9.16
C SER A 78 -2.50 -7.46 -8.16
N MET A 79 -3.41 -6.68 -7.58
CA MET A 79 -3.11 -5.65 -6.59
C MET A 79 -3.91 -5.88 -5.31
N SER A 80 -3.31 -5.64 -4.15
CA SER A 80 -4.03 -5.78 -2.88
C SER A 80 -5.25 -4.85 -2.87
N LYS A 81 -6.40 -5.44 -2.55
CA LYS A 81 -7.71 -4.79 -2.46
C LYS A 81 -7.69 -3.59 -1.52
N TYR A 82 -6.94 -3.74 -0.43
CA TYR A 82 -6.73 -2.75 0.62
C TYR A 82 -5.23 -2.45 0.77
N ARG A 83 -4.92 -1.35 1.46
CA ARG A 83 -3.59 -1.15 2.05
C ARG A 83 -3.31 -2.24 3.09
N VAL A 84 -2.03 -2.55 3.28
CA VAL A 84 -1.61 -3.45 4.37
C VAL A 84 -1.98 -2.82 5.71
N THR A 85 -2.65 -3.58 6.57
CA THR A 85 -3.13 -3.07 7.86
C THR A 85 -2.09 -3.22 8.96
N TRP A 86 -2.29 -2.53 10.08
CA TRP A 86 -1.46 -2.73 11.27
C TRP A 86 -1.50 -4.17 11.77
N GLY A 87 -2.65 -4.85 11.76
CA GLY A 87 -2.74 -6.25 12.17
C GLY A 87 -1.81 -7.15 11.35
N GLN A 88 -1.84 -6.99 10.02
CA GLN A 88 -1.00 -7.75 9.10
C GLN A 88 0.49 -7.43 9.26
N PHE A 89 0.83 -6.14 9.28
CA PHE A 89 2.22 -5.70 9.36
C PHE A 89 2.85 -6.04 10.72
N ASN A 90 2.08 -5.92 11.80
CA ASN A 90 2.53 -6.29 13.13
C ASN A 90 2.73 -7.81 13.25
N HIS A 91 1.80 -8.63 12.74
CA HIS A 91 2.02 -10.08 12.76
C HIS A 91 3.27 -10.47 11.98
N TYR A 92 3.54 -9.83 10.84
CA TYR A 92 4.82 -9.96 10.12
C TYR A 92 6.03 -9.61 10.99
N LEU A 93 6.04 -8.45 11.65
CA LEU A 93 7.17 -8.03 12.49
C LEU A 93 7.45 -9.04 13.61
N GLU A 94 6.40 -9.60 14.21
CA GLU A 94 6.50 -10.59 15.27
C GLU A 94 7.15 -11.90 14.78
N LEU A 95 6.70 -12.41 13.64
CA LEU A 95 7.29 -13.60 13.01
C LEU A 95 8.75 -13.39 12.60
N GLN A 96 9.11 -12.15 12.23
CA GLN A 96 10.50 -11.76 11.92
C GLN A 96 11.34 -11.43 13.16
N GLY A 97 10.79 -11.50 14.38
CA GLY A 97 11.48 -11.14 15.62
C GLY A 97 11.90 -9.66 15.67
N LYS A 98 11.19 -8.78 14.95
CA LYS A 98 11.45 -7.34 14.88
C LYS A 98 10.55 -6.58 15.87
N PRO A 99 11.04 -5.48 16.46
CA PRO A 99 10.20 -4.63 17.30
C PRO A 99 9.13 -3.92 16.46
N ARG A 100 8.03 -3.54 17.11
CA ARG A 100 7.03 -2.62 16.56
C ARG A 100 7.70 -1.29 16.17
N THR A 101 7.19 -0.63 15.13
CA THR A 101 7.76 0.64 14.66
C THR A 101 7.55 1.77 15.67
N LYS A 102 8.40 2.80 15.62
CA LYS A 102 8.30 3.94 16.54
C LYS A 102 6.94 4.66 16.44
N ILE A 103 6.43 4.83 15.22
CA ILE A 103 5.15 5.51 15.00
C ILE A 103 3.96 4.71 15.57
N TYR A 104 4.00 3.38 15.46
CA TYR A 104 3.01 2.51 16.10
C TYR A 104 3.04 2.67 17.63
N MET A 105 4.23 2.62 18.22
CA MET A 105 4.40 2.80 19.66
C MET A 105 3.99 4.21 20.12
N TRP A 106 4.22 5.22 19.30
CA TRP A 106 3.75 6.58 19.57
C TRP A 106 2.22 6.64 19.59
N TYR A 107 1.50 6.12 18.59
CA TYR A 107 0.03 6.05 18.62
C TYR A 107 -0.49 5.34 19.87
N LYS A 108 0.13 4.21 20.26
CA LYS A 108 -0.25 3.45 21.48
C LYS A 108 0.04 4.17 22.80
N SER A 109 0.92 5.18 22.78
CA SER A 109 1.25 5.98 23.96
C SER A 109 0.31 7.17 24.18
N LEU A 110 -0.50 7.51 23.16
CA LEU A 110 -1.47 8.60 23.25
C LEU A 110 -2.69 8.16 24.06
N GLY A 111 -3.24 9.08 24.86
CA GLY A 111 -4.53 8.88 25.53
C GLY A 111 -5.69 8.85 24.53
N ASP A 112 -6.81 8.25 24.93
CA ASP A 112 -8.02 8.10 24.10
C ASP A 112 -8.62 9.44 23.66
N GLU A 113 -8.30 10.54 24.36
CA GLU A 113 -8.69 11.90 23.99
C GLU A 113 -8.02 12.41 22.71
N TYR A 114 -6.90 11.82 22.27
CA TYR A 114 -6.22 12.19 21.04
C TYR A 114 -6.74 11.36 19.87
N SER A 115 -7.26 12.01 18.83
CA SER A 115 -7.81 11.34 17.65
C SER A 115 -6.83 10.39 16.94
N PHE A 116 -5.51 10.58 17.13
CA PHE A 116 -4.48 9.73 16.55
C PHE A 116 -4.27 8.39 17.28
N SER A 117 -4.75 8.22 18.52
CA SER A 117 -4.60 6.96 19.26
C SER A 117 -5.25 5.79 18.51
N LYS A 118 -6.40 6.05 17.88
CA LYS A 118 -7.18 5.07 17.08
C LYS A 118 -6.42 4.55 15.85
N TYR A 119 -5.44 5.29 15.34
CA TYR A 119 -4.71 4.91 14.13
C TYR A 119 -3.82 3.68 14.31
N SER A 120 -3.67 3.19 15.55
CA SER A 120 -2.99 1.93 15.86
C SER A 120 -3.88 0.68 15.83
N GLY A 121 -5.18 0.81 15.49
CA GLY A 121 -6.09 -0.32 15.40
C GLY A 121 -5.74 -1.29 14.28
N ASP A 122 -5.98 -2.59 14.48
CA ASP A 122 -5.50 -3.65 13.58
C ASP A 122 -6.08 -3.59 12.15
N THR A 123 -7.23 -2.95 11.97
CA THR A 123 -7.89 -2.75 10.67
C THR A 123 -7.49 -1.44 9.98
N TYR A 124 -6.71 -0.58 10.63
CA TYR A 124 -6.22 0.66 10.05
C TYR A 124 -4.99 0.39 9.18
N PRO A 125 -4.74 1.20 8.13
CA PRO A 125 -3.55 1.07 7.30
C PRO A 125 -2.28 1.28 8.14
N ALA A 126 -1.30 0.39 7.96
CA ALA A 126 -0.01 0.52 8.62
C ALA A 126 0.74 1.75 8.09
N THR A 127 1.39 2.49 8.97
CA THR A 127 2.26 3.62 8.61
C THR A 127 3.72 3.21 8.76
N VAL A 128 4.47 3.19 7.66
CA VAL A 128 5.81 2.58 7.59
C VAL A 128 6.75 3.38 6.69
N LEU A 129 8.05 3.15 6.85
CA LEU A 129 9.06 3.62 5.91
C LEU A 129 9.00 2.82 4.60
N TRP A 130 9.52 3.40 3.51
CA TRP A 130 9.51 2.73 2.21
C TRP A 130 10.21 1.37 2.24
N GLN A 131 11.36 1.27 2.92
CA GLN A 131 12.10 0.01 3.01
C GLN A 131 11.34 -1.05 3.82
N GLU A 132 10.61 -0.65 4.86
CA GLU A 132 9.76 -1.54 5.65
C GLU A 132 8.60 -2.10 4.80
N ALA A 133 7.98 -1.24 3.99
CA ALA A 133 6.95 -1.64 3.02
C ALA A 133 7.50 -2.61 1.96
N LYS A 134 8.67 -2.30 1.40
CA LYS A 134 9.37 -3.13 0.41
C LYS A 134 9.71 -4.51 0.98
N ASP A 135 10.29 -4.55 2.17
CA ASP A 135 10.66 -5.79 2.84
C ASP A 135 9.45 -6.69 3.11
N TYR A 136 8.31 -6.10 3.50
CA TYR A 136 7.06 -6.84 3.69
C TYR A 136 6.59 -7.49 2.39
N CYS A 137 6.46 -6.73 1.29
CA CYS A 137 5.98 -7.31 0.03
C CYS A 137 6.92 -8.39 -0.51
N LEU A 138 8.24 -8.18 -0.41
CA LEU A 138 9.23 -9.19 -0.80
C LEU A 138 9.17 -10.43 0.09
N TRP A 139 8.93 -10.27 1.40
CA TRP A 139 8.74 -11.39 2.31
C TRP A 139 7.50 -12.22 1.95
N VAL A 140 6.37 -11.59 1.59
CA VAL A 140 5.18 -12.30 1.10
C VAL A 140 5.52 -13.11 -0.13
N GLY A 141 6.23 -12.51 -1.10
CA GLY A 141 6.64 -13.19 -2.33
C GLY A 141 7.57 -14.37 -2.10
N ASN A 142 8.62 -14.17 -1.29
CA ASN A 142 9.57 -15.24 -0.96
C ASN A 142 8.91 -16.40 -0.21
N THR A 143 8.00 -16.09 0.72
CA THR A 143 7.31 -17.09 1.54
C THR A 143 6.31 -17.91 0.71
N THR A 144 5.63 -17.28 -0.24
CA THR A 144 4.59 -17.92 -1.06
C THR A 144 5.10 -18.46 -2.40
N GLY A 145 6.35 -18.15 -2.77
CA GLY A 145 6.92 -18.48 -4.08
C GLY A 145 6.36 -17.64 -5.23
N ARG A 146 5.73 -16.50 -4.94
CA ARG A 146 5.09 -15.61 -5.93
C ARG A 146 5.89 -14.34 -6.18
N LYS A 147 5.63 -13.68 -7.32
CA LYS A 147 6.31 -12.44 -7.71
C LYS A 147 5.69 -11.20 -7.08
N VAL A 148 5.81 -11.07 -5.75
CA VAL A 148 5.20 -9.98 -4.98
C VAL A 148 6.17 -8.81 -4.82
N ASP A 149 5.67 -7.58 -5.01
CA ASP A 149 6.43 -6.36 -4.80
C ASP A 149 5.50 -5.17 -4.46
N LEU A 150 6.06 -3.98 -4.18
CA LEU A 150 5.32 -2.72 -4.27
C LEU A 150 4.88 -2.45 -5.72
N PRO A 151 3.74 -1.78 -5.94
CA PRO A 151 3.31 -1.38 -7.29
C PRO A 151 4.33 -0.46 -7.94
N THR A 152 4.43 -0.54 -9.27
CA THR A 152 4.99 0.57 -10.05
C THR A 152 4.05 1.77 -10.07
N GLU A 153 4.56 2.97 -10.36
CA GLU A 153 3.71 4.17 -10.46
C GLU A 153 2.61 3.97 -11.52
N ALA A 154 3.00 3.38 -12.66
CA ALA A 154 2.08 3.08 -13.74
C ALA A 154 1.01 2.06 -13.35
N GLN A 155 1.38 0.97 -12.65
CA GLN A 155 0.40 0.00 -12.14
C GLN A 155 -0.59 0.65 -11.18
N TRP A 156 -0.12 1.52 -10.29
CA TRP A 156 -0.99 2.20 -9.34
C TRP A 156 -1.98 3.12 -10.07
N GLU A 157 -1.52 3.97 -10.99
CA GLU A 157 -2.40 4.88 -11.71
C GLU A 157 -3.40 4.13 -12.61
N TYR A 158 -2.93 3.12 -13.35
CA TYR A 158 -3.79 2.28 -14.19
C TYR A 158 -4.91 1.64 -13.38
N ALA A 159 -4.57 1.10 -12.20
CA ALA A 159 -5.52 0.47 -11.29
C ALA A 159 -6.46 1.49 -10.64
N ALA A 160 -5.97 2.64 -10.19
CA ALA A 160 -6.77 3.73 -9.63
C ALA A 160 -7.84 4.20 -10.62
N ARG A 161 -7.45 4.28 -11.90
CA ARG A 161 -8.27 4.69 -13.03
C ARG A 161 -9.08 3.55 -13.65
N SER A 162 -9.28 2.44 -12.92
CA SER A 162 -10.05 1.29 -13.37
C SER A 162 -9.69 0.81 -14.77
N ARG A 163 -8.41 0.44 -14.93
CA ARG A 163 -7.76 0.06 -16.19
C ARG A 163 -7.51 1.24 -17.13
N GLY A 164 -7.08 2.36 -16.55
CA GLY A 164 -6.61 3.51 -17.31
C GLY A 164 -7.69 4.34 -18.00
N GLN A 165 -8.95 4.22 -17.58
CA GLN A 165 -10.03 5.10 -18.01
C GLN A 165 -9.71 6.56 -17.65
N LEU A 166 -10.44 7.53 -18.21
CA LEU A 166 -10.29 8.96 -17.88
C LEU A 166 -10.97 9.30 -16.53
N PHE A 167 -10.70 8.48 -15.52
CA PHE A 167 -11.22 8.61 -14.17
C PHE A 167 -10.31 9.53 -13.38
N ILE A 168 -10.78 10.71 -13.02
CA ILE A 168 -10.05 11.66 -12.19
C ILE A 168 -10.23 11.35 -10.69
N MET A 169 -11.38 10.80 -10.32
CA MET A 169 -11.65 10.30 -8.97
C MET A 169 -11.56 8.78 -8.96
N ALA A 170 -10.70 8.23 -8.09
CA ALA A 170 -10.51 6.79 -7.94
C ALA A 170 -11.57 6.16 -7.02
N ASN A 171 -12.85 6.44 -7.30
CA ASN A 171 -14.02 5.94 -6.57
C ASN A 171 -15.02 5.26 -7.51
N LYS A 172 -16.18 4.86 -6.99
CA LYS A 172 -17.17 4.01 -7.68
C LYS A 172 -17.71 4.59 -9.00
N ASP A 173 -17.79 5.91 -9.12
CA ASP A 173 -18.54 6.59 -10.20
C ASP A 173 -17.79 7.76 -10.84
N ASN A 174 -16.52 7.96 -10.50
CA ASN A 174 -15.68 9.06 -10.99
C ASN A 174 -16.24 10.46 -10.66
N VAL A 175 -16.96 10.60 -9.53
CA VAL A 175 -17.57 11.87 -9.11
C VAL A 175 -16.99 12.34 -7.79
N TRP A 176 -16.73 13.64 -7.66
CA TRP A 176 -16.43 14.23 -6.36
C TRP A 176 -17.70 14.38 -5.52
N HIS A 177 -17.98 13.41 -4.66
CA HIS A 177 -18.98 13.57 -3.61
C HIS A 177 -18.38 14.41 -2.49
N LYS A 178 -18.69 15.72 -2.50
CA LYS A 178 -18.18 16.71 -1.55
C LYS A 178 -18.41 16.23 -0.13
N ASP A 179 -17.33 15.92 0.58
CA ASP A 179 -17.37 15.67 2.00
C ASP A 179 -17.02 16.95 2.77
N ASP A 180 -18.04 17.75 3.11
CA ASP A 180 -17.87 18.93 3.99
C ASP A 180 -17.50 18.56 5.43
N SER A 181 -17.45 17.26 5.74
CA SER A 181 -17.09 16.73 7.03
C SER A 181 -15.93 15.76 6.85
N ALA A 182 -14.69 16.27 6.93
CA ALA A 182 -13.53 15.42 7.19
C ALA A 182 -13.64 14.57 8.49
N TRP A 183 -14.78 14.67 9.19
CA TRP A 183 -15.14 14.17 10.50
C TRP A 183 -16.54 13.55 10.56
N SER A 184 -17.09 13.02 9.46
CA SER A 184 -18.44 12.44 9.55
C SER A 184 -18.52 11.16 10.37
N ASP A 185 -19.66 11.02 11.03
CA ASP A 185 -20.14 9.77 11.61
C ASP A 185 -20.14 8.62 10.59
N GLU A 186 -19.88 7.40 11.08
CA GLU A 186 -19.76 6.16 10.28
C GLU A 186 -20.94 5.91 9.34
N GLU A 187 -22.15 6.34 9.71
CA GLU A 187 -23.40 6.09 9.00
C GLU A 187 -23.44 6.71 7.59
N ASN A 188 -22.67 7.79 7.34
CA ASN A 188 -22.69 8.53 6.08
C ASN A 188 -21.59 8.17 5.08
N ARG A 189 -20.77 7.13 5.35
CA ARG A 189 -19.58 6.81 4.50
C ARG A 189 -19.91 6.19 3.13
N LYS A 190 -21.07 5.55 2.98
CA LYS A 190 -21.46 4.83 1.75
C LYS A 190 -21.70 5.72 0.53
N ASP A 191 -22.03 6.99 0.76
CA ASP A 191 -22.29 7.99 -0.28
C ASP A 191 -21.14 8.98 -0.44
N LYS A 192 -19.98 8.69 0.17
CA LYS A 192 -18.80 9.55 0.16
C LYS A 192 -17.68 8.97 -0.68
N SER A 193 -16.76 9.86 -1.07
CA SER A 193 -15.68 9.50 -2.01
C SER A 193 -14.38 9.04 -1.34
N PHE A 194 -14.07 9.52 -0.15
CA PHE A 194 -12.75 9.31 0.48
C PHE A 194 -12.80 9.56 1.99
N ALA A 195 -11.79 9.04 2.70
CA ALA A 195 -11.57 9.31 4.10
C ALA A 195 -10.99 10.72 4.33
N GLY A 196 -11.62 11.51 5.19
CA GLY A 196 -11.09 12.83 5.62
C GLY A 196 -10.05 12.76 6.74
N SER A 197 -9.87 11.58 7.32
CA SER A 197 -8.82 11.23 8.27
C SER A 197 -8.43 9.75 8.02
N ILE A 198 -7.46 9.18 8.74
CA ILE A 198 -7.22 7.73 8.63
C ILE A 198 -8.40 6.97 9.25
N GLU A 199 -8.93 6.02 8.50
CA GLU A 199 -10.04 5.15 8.87
C GLU A 199 -9.67 3.68 8.60
N PRO A 200 -10.41 2.70 9.18
CA PRO A 200 -10.24 1.30 8.82
C PRO A 200 -10.28 1.11 7.30
N VAL A 201 -9.41 0.25 6.77
CA VAL A 201 -9.36 0.00 5.33
C VAL A 201 -10.73 -0.45 4.82
N GLY A 202 -11.10 0.00 3.62
CA GLY A 202 -12.40 -0.35 3.04
C GLY A 202 -13.61 0.40 3.60
N SER A 203 -13.40 1.45 4.40
CA SER A 203 -14.50 2.26 4.96
C SER A 203 -15.31 3.04 3.92
N TYR A 204 -14.75 3.26 2.74
CA TYR A 204 -15.36 4.04 1.65
C TYR A 204 -15.56 3.17 0.40
N PRO A 205 -16.50 3.49 -0.50
CA PRO A 205 -16.73 2.71 -1.70
C PRO A 205 -15.47 2.53 -2.57
N PRO A 206 -15.25 1.34 -3.16
CA PRO A 206 -14.11 1.11 -4.04
C PRO A 206 -14.32 1.74 -5.40
N ASN A 207 -13.26 1.78 -6.21
CA ASN A 207 -13.41 2.01 -7.64
C ASN A 207 -14.05 0.79 -8.35
N PRO A 208 -14.44 0.88 -9.64
CA PRO A 208 -15.03 -0.24 -10.39
C PRO A 208 -14.23 -1.56 -10.41
N LEU A 209 -12.93 -1.56 -10.13
CA LEU A 209 -12.14 -2.79 -9.99
C LEU A 209 -12.32 -3.46 -8.62
N GLY A 210 -12.95 -2.79 -7.66
CA GLY A 210 -13.04 -3.26 -6.28
C GLY A 210 -11.82 -2.87 -5.43
N LEU A 211 -10.97 -1.96 -5.90
CA LEU A 211 -9.84 -1.43 -5.12
C LEU A 211 -10.30 -0.30 -4.22
N PHE A 212 -9.92 -0.37 -2.95
CA PHE A 212 -10.31 0.59 -1.93
C PHE A 212 -9.17 1.57 -1.64
N ASP A 213 -9.55 2.71 -1.08
CA ASP A 213 -8.63 3.73 -0.55
C ASP A 213 -7.61 4.24 -1.60
N MET A 214 -7.97 4.18 -2.89
CA MET A 214 -7.14 4.69 -4.00
C MET A 214 -7.14 6.22 -4.03
N MET A 215 -8.11 6.87 -3.36
CA MET A 215 -8.12 8.31 -3.10
C MET A 215 -8.43 8.54 -1.61
N GLY A 216 -7.50 9.09 -0.83
CA GLY A 216 -7.67 9.28 0.61
C GLY A 216 -7.09 8.14 1.47
N ASN A 217 -7.32 8.25 2.79
CA ASN A 217 -6.88 7.29 3.80
C ASN A 217 -5.34 7.05 3.85
N GLY A 218 -4.57 8.03 3.38
CA GLY A 218 -3.11 7.98 3.32
C GLY A 218 -2.57 7.90 1.89
N ILE A 219 -1.26 7.79 1.79
CA ILE A 219 -0.54 7.54 0.54
C ILE A 219 -0.18 6.06 0.43
N ASP A 220 0.12 5.63 -0.78
CA ASP A 220 0.80 4.38 -1.06
C ASP A 220 2.25 4.66 -1.45
N TRP A 221 3.19 3.99 -0.78
CA TRP A 221 4.55 3.85 -1.26
C TRP A 221 4.59 3.11 -2.60
N ILE A 222 5.31 3.68 -3.55
CA ILE A 222 5.51 3.11 -4.88
C ILE A 222 6.95 2.66 -5.04
N ASN A 223 7.18 1.61 -5.84
CA ASN A 223 8.51 1.06 -6.05
C ASN A 223 9.46 2.08 -6.73
N ASP A 224 8.92 2.88 -7.65
CA ASP A 224 9.60 3.85 -8.49
C ASP A 224 10.33 4.93 -7.68
N TRP A 225 11.51 5.30 -8.18
CA TRP A 225 12.18 6.53 -7.79
C TRP A 225 11.45 7.73 -8.42
N TYR A 226 11.39 8.84 -7.68
CA TYR A 226 10.78 10.05 -8.19
C TYR A 226 11.74 10.82 -9.10
N ASP A 227 11.26 11.18 -10.29
CA ASP A 227 11.91 12.15 -11.16
C ASP A 227 10.85 13.01 -11.87
N ALA A 228 11.13 14.31 -11.89
CA ALA A 228 10.18 15.34 -12.28
C ALA A 228 9.85 15.27 -13.78
N ASP A 229 10.84 14.93 -14.60
CA ASP A 229 10.70 14.87 -16.05
C ASP A 229 10.48 13.43 -16.58
N TYR A 230 10.39 12.42 -15.71
CA TYR A 230 10.34 11.00 -16.10
C TYR A 230 9.28 10.69 -17.16
N TYR A 231 8.13 11.34 -17.10
CA TYR A 231 7.05 11.10 -18.06
C TYR A 231 7.45 11.43 -19.51
N GLN A 232 8.38 12.37 -19.73
CA GLN A 232 8.86 12.77 -21.06
C GLN A 232 9.72 11.69 -21.74
N HIS A 233 10.28 10.78 -20.97
CA HIS A 233 11.19 9.73 -21.43
C HIS A 233 10.83 8.33 -20.92
N SER A 234 9.62 8.20 -20.35
CA SER A 234 9.06 6.95 -19.86
C SER A 234 8.92 5.95 -21.01
N PRO A 235 9.40 4.70 -20.86
CA PRO A 235 9.17 3.66 -21.84
C PRO A 235 7.70 3.24 -21.83
N GLU A 236 7.17 2.87 -23.01
CA GLU A 236 5.76 2.49 -23.13
C GLU A 236 5.42 1.22 -22.33
N ASN A 237 6.26 0.18 -22.36
CA ASN A 237 5.91 -1.13 -21.83
C ASN A 237 6.44 -1.31 -20.40
N ASN A 238 5.53 -1.52 -19.44
CA ASN A 238 5.83 -1.79 -18.03
C ASN A 238 6.92 -0.87 -17.43
N PRO A 239 6.76 0.48 -17.47
CA PRO A 239 7.73 1.41 -16.91
C PRO A 239 7.93 1.17 -15.40
N ARG A 240 9.15 1.39 -14.93
CA ARG A 240 9.57 1.12 -13.53
C ARG A 240 10.24 2.31 -12.84
N GLY A 241 10.09 3.49 -13.43
CA GLY A 241 10.78 4.70 -12.98
C GLY A 241 12.26 4.70 -13.40
N PRO A 242 12.99 5.76 -13.02
CA PRO A 242 14.42 5.87 -13.24
C PRO A 242 15.20 4.92 -12.30
N GLU A 243 16.45 4.60 -12.65
CA GLU A 243 17.23 3.61 -11.92
C GLU A 243 17.51 4.00 -10.45
N LYS A 244 17.85 5.28 -10.19
CA LYS A 244 18.14 5.83 -8.85
C LYS A 244 17.91 7.34 -8.77
N ARG A 245 17.33 7.80 -7.65
CA ARG A 245 17.16 9.21 -7.23
C ARG A 245 17.18 9.32 -5.70
N ASP A 246 16.89 10.51 -5.17
CA ASP A 246 16.92 10.82 -3.73
C ASP A 246 15.60 10.51 -3.01
N GLU A 247 14.49 10.48 -3.74
CA GLU A 247 13.13 10.36 -3.20
C GLU A 247 12.31 9.31 -3.93
N LYS A 248 11.35 8.71 -3.23
CA LYS A 248 10.43 7.71 -3.79
C LYS A 248 9.11 8.35 -4.17
N VAL A 249 8.48 7.80 -5.21
CA VAL A 249 7.12 8.19 -5.59
C VAL A 249 6.15 7.81 -4.48
N ILE A 250 5.19 8.68 -4.22
CA ILE A 250 3.99 8.41 -3.42
C ILE A 250 2.76 8.73 -4.25
N ARG A 251 1.70 7.94 -4.07
CA ARG A 251 0.40 8.13 -4.74
C ARG A 251 -0.74 8.10 -3.74
N GLY A 252 -1.87 8.71 -4.07
CA GLY A 252 -2.97 8.91 -3.12
C GLY A 252 -2.73 10.12 -2.21
N SER A 253 -3.50 10.23 -1.13
CA SER A 253 -3.51 11.43 -0.28
C SER A 253 -3.99 11.11 1.12
N PHE A 254 -3.39 11.77 2.12
CA PHE A 254 -3.90 11.77 3.48
C PHE A 254 -5.15 12.65 3.65
N GLY A 255 -5.31 13.68 2.82
CA GLY A 255 -6.32 14.72 2.98
C GLY A 255 -7.62 14.47 2.22
N SER A 256 -8.56 15.40 2.43
CA SER A 256 -9.90 15.46 1.83
C SER A 256 -10.03 16.56 0.77
N SER A 257 -8.93 17.03 0.19
CA SER A 257 -8.99 18.12 -0.79
C SER A 257 -9.17 17.58 -2.20
N TYR A 258 -10.00 18.27 -2.99
CA TYR A 258 -10.25 17.93 -4.39
C TYR A 258 -8.93 17.78 -5.16
N TRP A 259 -8.02 18.75 -4.98
CA TRP A 259 -6.77 18.86 -5.74
C TRP A 259 -5.71 17.83 -5.35
N SER A 260 -5.75 17.30 -4.13
CA SER A 260 -4.78 16.30 -3.66
C SER A 260 -5.21 14.86 -3.93
N ASN A 261 -6.50 14.62 -4.19
CA ASN A 261 -7.09 13.28 -4.22
C ASN A 261 -7.35 12.77 -5.63
N LEU A 262 -6.75 13.41 -6.64
CA LEU A 262 -6.88 13.01 -8.03
C LEU A 262 -6.10 11.72 -8.28
N SER A 263 -6.64 10.85 -9.13
CA SER A 263 -5.99 9.59 -9.53
C SER A 263 -4.67 9.80 -10.26
N ILE A 264 -4.44 10.98 -10.83
CA ILE A 264 -3.23 11.40 -11.57
C ILE A 264 -2.16 12.00 -10.66
N SER A 265 -2.53 12.46 -9.47
CA SER A 265 -1.62 13.17 -8.57
C SER A 265 -0.46 12.26 -8.16
N ARG A 266 0.75 12.74 -8.44
CA ARG A 266 2.00 12.15 -7.97
C ARG A 266 2.68 13.08 -6.97
N GLY A 267 3.37 12.49 -6.02
CA GLY A 267 4.22 13.22 -5.10
C GLY A 267 5.51 12.46 -4.84
N LYS A 268 6.34 13.05 -3.99
CA LYS A 268 7.61 12.46 -3.58
C LYS A 268 7.79 12.47 -2.07
N ARG A 269 8.60 11.54 -1.59
CA ARG A 269 8.97 11.48 -0.18
C ARG A 269 10.33 10.84 0.00
N ASN A 270 11.08 11.34 0.97
CA ASN A 270 12.32 10.69 1.39
C ASN A 270 12.00 9.29 1.95
N MET A 271 12.68 8.27 1.42
CA MET A 271 12.44 6.86 1.79
C MET A 271 12.70 6.56 3.28
N ASN A 272 13.50 7.39 3.96
CA ASN A 272 13.82 7.28 5.39
C ASN A 272 12.91 8.16 6.27
N GLY A 273 11.87 8.75 5.67
CA GLY A 273 10.92 9.60 6.38
C GLY A 273 11.57 10.85 6.99
N LYS A 274 10.96 11.39 8.05
CA LYS A 274 11.45 12.59 8.74
C LYS A 274 12.18 12.18 10.02
N LYS A 275 13.49 12.44 10.09
CA LYS A 275 14.35 12.01 11.21
C LYS A 275 14.36 10.49 11.44
N GLY A 276 14.22 9.69 10.38
CA GLY A 276 14.21 8.23 10.46
C GLY A 276 12.86 7.65 10.90
N GLU A 277 11.78 8.40 10.77
CA GLU A 277 10.43 8.00 11.16
C GLU A 277 9.45 8.26 10.01
N ALA A 278 8.54 7.30 9.78
CA ALA A 278 7.47 7.42 8.81
C ALA A 278 6.55 8.59 9.17
N ILE A 279 5.93 9.21 8.15
CA ILE A 279 4.95 10.27 8.35
C ILE A 279 3.57 9.63 8.44
N ILE A 280 2.71 10.13 9.32
CA ILE A 280 1.31 9.67 9.48
C ILE A 280 0.65 9.51 8.10
N GLY A 281 0.16 8.30 7.81
CA GLY A 281 -0.49 7.98 6.53
C GLY A 281 0.45 7.51 5.42
N ASP A 282 1.76 7.35 5.67
CA ASP A 282 2.69 6.66 4.77
C ASP A 282 2.39 5.15 4.75
N GLY A 283 1.35 4.77 4.01
CA GLY A 283 0.91 3.40 3.83
C GLY A 283 1.47 2.76 2.57
N PHE A 284 1.02 1.54 2.30
CA PHE A 284 1.41 0.80 1.11
C PHE A 284 0.43 -0.34 0.83
N ARG A 285 0.52 -0.85 -0.39
CA ARG A 285 -0.12 -2.08 -0.86
C ARG A 285 0.86 -2.87 -1.71
N CYS A 286 0.65 -4.18 -1.85
CA CYS A 286 1.49 -5.02 -2.69
C CYS A 286 0.81 -5.33 -4.02
N VAL A 287 1.61 -5.74 -5.01
CA VAL A 287 1.17 -6.32 -6.28
C VAL A 287 1.79 -7.70 -6.46
N VAL A 288 1.09 -8.59 -7.17
CA VAL A 288 1.67 -9.83 -7.71
C VAL A 288 1.83 -9.66 -9.22
N ASN A 289 3.07 -9.75 -9.69
CA ASN A 289 3.44 -9.59 -11.09
C ASN A 289 3.40 -10.95 -11.83
N GLU A 290 2.20 -11.52 -11.92
CA GLU A 290 1.90 -12.78 -12.60
C GLU A 290 0.74 -12.59 -13.58
N LEU A 291 0.77 -13.31 -14.71
CA LEU A 291 -0.17 -13.07 -15.82
C LEU A 291 -1.57 -13.64 -15.57
N ASN A 292 -1.69 -14.58 -14.65
CA ASN A 292 -2.93 -15.27 -14.33
C ASN A 292 -3.45 -14.81 -12.95
N PRO A 293 -4.77 -14.81 -12.74
CA PRO A 293 -5.34 -14.57 -11.42
C PRO A 293 -4.88 -15.62 -10.39
N LEU A 294 -4.88 -15.23 -9.12
CA LEU A 294 -4.40 -16.05 -7.99
C LEU A 294 -5.38 -17.16 -7.60
#